data_AF-A0AAX3Y7D0-F1
#
_entry.id   AF-A0AAX3Y7D0-F1
#
_cell.length_a   1.000
_cell.length_b   1.000
_cell.length_c   1.000
_cell.angle_alpha   90.00
_cell.angle_beta   90.00
_cell.angle_gamma   90.00
#
_symmetry.space_group_name_H-M   'P 1'
#
loop_
_entity.id
_entity.type
_entity.pdbx_description
1 polymer ?
#
loop_
_entity_poly.entity_id
_entity_poly.type
_entity_poly.pdbx_seq_one_letter_code
_entity_poly.pdbx_strand_id
1 'polypeptide(L)'
;MNAATDRQWAVRDAVLRWLLAKATEGYRSPILDADAIGETVGWAPSPLTRDEVADASNYLYREGYVTGVPVMGIGIPRPMLTVAGRRVATTGRPLRRVVRSHDVVS
;
A
#
# COMPACT_ATOMS: atom_id res chain seq x y z
N MET A 1 17.28 1.80 -10.95
CA MET A 1 15.84 1.91 -10.66
C MET A 1 15.45 3.37 -10.83
N ASN A 2 14.41 3.66 -11.63
CA ASN A 2 13.87 5.02 -11.70
C ASN A 2 13.19 5.37 -10.37
N ALA A 3 13.34 6.62 -9.93
CA ALA A 3 12.65 7.11 -8.75
C ALA A 3 11.14 7.00 -8.95
N ALA A 4 10.42 6.51 -7.94
CA ALA A 4 8.97 6.43 -8.00
C ALA A 4 8.35 7.83 -8.09
N THR A 5 7.35 7.99 -8.95
CA THR A 5 6.62 9.25 -9.12
C THR A 5 5.81 9.60 -7.87
N ASP A 6 5.41 10.86 -7.73
CA ASP A 6 4.53 11.28 -6.61
C ASP A 6 3.21 10.50 -6.61
N ARG A 7 2.68 10.18 -7.81
CA ARG A 7 1.49 9.35 -7.95
C ARG A 7 1.74 7.94 -7.40
N GLN A 8 2.83 7.29 -7.78
CA GLN A 8 3.17 5.95 -7.26
C GLN A 8 3.32 5.92 -5.74
N TRP A 9 3.91 6.96 -5.14
CA TRP A 9 3.96 7.09 -3.68
C TRP A 9 2.58 7.24 -3.06
N ALA A 10 1.73 8.10 -3.63
CA ALA A 10 0.37 8.30 -3.16
C ALA A 10 -0.48 7.02 -3.26
N VAL A 11 -0.33 6.22 -4.31
CA VAL A 11 -1.03 4.93 -4.42
C VAL A 11 -0.59 3.95 -3.33
N ARG A 12 0.71 3.88 -3.01
CA ARG A 12 1.21 3.03 -1.90
C ARG A 12 0.61 3.45 -0.56
N ASP A 13 0.54 4.76 -0.31
CA ASP A 13 -0.09 5.31 0.89
C ASP A 13 -1.59 4.96 0.94
N ALA A 14 -2.30 5.07 -0.18
CA ALA A 14 -3.72 4.72 -0.29
C ALA A 14 -3.96 3.23 0.01
N VAL A 15 -3.17 2.33 -0.59
CA VAL A 15 -3.26 0.89 -0.32
C VAL A 15 -3.02 0.57 1.15
N LEU A 16 -2.01 1.16 1.79
CA LEU A 16 -1.75 0.94 3.21
C LEU A 16 -2.89 1.42 4.11
N ARG A 17 -3.45 2.60 3.83
CA ARG A 17 -4.58 3.16 4.58
C ARG A 17 -5.83 2.29 4.44
N TRP A 18 -6.12 1.86 3.22
CA TRP A 18 -7.24 0.94 2.96
C TRP A 18 -7.05 -0.39 3.69
N LEU A 19 -5.86 -0.99 3.64
CA LEU A 19 -5.58 -2.23 4.37
C LEU A 19 -5.71 -2.06 5.90
N LEU A 20 -5.30 -0.91 6.44
CA LEU A 20 -5.49 -0.60 7.86
C LEU A 20 -6.98 -0.50 8.20
N ALA A 21 -7.79 0.16 7.36
CA ALA A 21 -9.24 0.24 7.54
C ALA A 21 -9.87 -1.16 7.54
N LYS A 22 -9.58 -1.99 6.53
CA LYS A 22 -10.07 -3.38 6.44
C LYS A 22 -9.63 -4.24 7.61
N ALA A 23 -8.38 -4.11 8.05
CA ALA A 23 -7.92 -4.85 9.20
C ALA A 23 -8.57 -4.40 10.52
N THR A 24 -9.06 -3.16 10.61
CA THR A 24 -9.81 -2.62 11.76
C THR A 24 -11.26 -3.11 11.75
N GLU A 25 -11.84 -3.29 10.56
CA GLU A 25 -13.14 -3.95 10.35
C GLU A 25 -13.09 -5.47 10.59
N GLY A 26 -11.90 -6.05 10.83
CA GLY A 26 -11.70 -7.50 11.04
C GLY A 26 -11.32 -8.29 9.79
N TYR A 27 -11.31 -7.66 8.61
CA TYR A 27 -10.90 -8.29 7.35
C TYR A 27 -9.38 -8.29 7.18
N ARG A 28 -8.75 -9.40 7.56
CA ARG A 28 -7.27 -9.52 7.56
C ARG A 28 -6.63 -9.79 6.20
N SER A 29 -7.38 -10.32 5.23
CA SER A 29 -6.89 -10.68 3.89
C SER A 29 -7.91 -10.26 2.81
N PRO A 30 -8.15 -8.94 2.66
CA PRO A 30 -9.11 -8.43 1.68
C PRO A 30 -8.57 -8.59 0.25
N ILE A 31 -9.47 -8.67 -0.73
CA ILE A 31 -9.09 -8.69 -2.16
C ILE A 31 -8.81 -7.26 -2.59
N LEU A 32 -7.65 -7.00 -3.21
CA LEU A 32 -7.33 -5.68 -3.74
C LEU A 32 -8.31 -5.26 -4.82
N ASP A 33 -8.92 -4.10 -4.63
CA ASP A 33 -9.91 -3.52 -5.52
C ASP A 33 -9.67 -2.02 -5.60
N ALA A 34 -9.39 -1.52 -6.82
CA ALA A 34 -8.96 -0.13 -7.02
C ALA A 34 -10.07 0.87 -6.70
N ASP A 35 -11.33 0.53 -7.00
CA ASP A 35 -12.49 1.37 -6.73
C ASP A 35 -12.76 1.44 -5.22
N ALA A 36 -12.76 0.29 -4.54
CA ALA A 36 -12.95 0.22 -3.09
C ALA A 36 -11.82 0.93 -2.32
N ILE A 37 -10.57 0.84 -2.80
CA ILE A 37 -9.45 1.61 -2.24
C ILE A 37 -9.73 3.10 -2.43
N GLY A 38 -10.04 3.52 -3.65
CA GLY A 38 -10.31 4.91 -3.99
C GLY A 38 -11.41 5.52 -3.14
N GLU A 39 -12.54 4.83 -3.01
CA GLU A 39 -13.68 5.24 -2.18
C GLU A 39 -13.29 5.37 -0.70
N THR A 40 -12.65 4.35 -0.14
CA THR A 40 -12.30 4.30 1.29
C THR A 40 -11.35 5.43 1.70
N VAL A 41 -10.41 5.81 0.82
CA VAL A 41 -9.42 6.84 1.13
C VAL A 41 -9.80 8.23 0.60
N GLY A 42 -10.97 8.39 -0.03
CA GLY A 42 -11.40 9.64 -0.63
C GLY A 42 -10.47 10.09 -1.77
N TRP A 43 -10.09 9.17 -2.64
CA TRP A 43 -9.17 9.44 -3.76
C TRP A 43 -9.80 10.39 -4.78
N ALA A 44 -9.32 11.63 -4.81
CA ALA A 44 -9.79 12.68 -5.72
C ALA A 44 -9.07 12.78 -7.10
N PRO A 45 -7.82 12.33 -7.29
CA PRO A 45 -7.18 12.35 -8.62
C PRO A 45 -7.85 11.42 -9.63
N SER A 46 -7.26 11.32 -10.83
CA SER A 46 -7.65 10.29 -11.82
C SER A 46 -7.77 8.91 -11.15
N PRO A 47 -8.79 8.11 -11.54
CA PRO A 47 -9.09 6.83 -10.92
C PRO A 47 -7.85 5.95 -10.76
N LEU A 48 -7.82 5.18 -9.67
CA LEU A 48 -6.77 4.19 -9.46
C LEU A 48 -6.91 3.07 -10.48
N THR A 49 -5.81 2.65 -11.10
CA THR A 49 -5.83 1.49 -11.98
C THR A 49 -5.46 0.22 -11.22
N ARG A 50 -5.88 -0.93 -11.77
CA ARG A 50 -5.49 -2.25 -11.25
C ARG A 50 -3.98 -2.43 -11.23
N ASP A 51 -3.28 -1.95 -12.25
CA ASP A 51 -1.82 -2.06 -12.35
C ASP A 51 -1.12 -1.21 -11.30
N GLU A 52 -1.61 -0.01 -11.03
CA GLU A 52 -1.05 0.86 -9.98
C GLU A 52 -1.20 0.22 -8.59
N VAL A 53 -2.36 -0.38 -8.32
CA VAL A 53 -2.62 -1.10 -7.07
C VAL A 53 -1.77 -2.37 -6.97
N ALA A 54 -1.62 -3.11 -8.07
CA ALA A 54 -0.76 -4.29 -8.15
C ALA A 54 0.70 -3.92 -7.85
N ASP A 55 1.23 -2.90 -8.52
CA ASP A 55 2.59 -2.40 -8.33
C ASP A 55 2.83 -1.88 -6.91
N ALA A 56 1.85 -1.17 -6.35
CA ALA A 56 1.89 -0.72 -4.96
C ALA A 56 1.96 -1.92 -4.00
N SER A 57 1.12 -2.94 -4.18
CA SER A 57 1.13 -4.14 -3.33
C SER A 57 2.45 -4.91 -3.41
N ASN A 58 3.04 -5.02 -4.60
CA ASN A 58 4.35 -5.63 -4.80
C ASN A 58 5.45 -4.85 -4.08
N TYR A 59 5.42 -3.51 -4.17
CA TYR A 59 6.35 -2.68 -3.43
C TYR A 59 6.21 -2.92 -1.92
N LEU A 60 4.99 -2.83 -1.38
CA LEU A 60 4.75 -3.02 0.05
C LEU A 60 5.17 -4.42 0.54
N TYR A 61 5.04 -5.44 -0.30
CA TYR A 61 5.48 -6.80 0.00
C TYR A 61 7.01 -6.89 0.09
N ARG A 62 7.72 -6.34 -0.91
CA ARG A 62 9.19 -6.31 -0.91
C ARG A 62 9.77 -5.56 0.29
N GLU A 63 9.11 -4.49 0.72
CA GLU A 63 9.49 -3.72 1.92
C GLU A 63 9.02 -4.35 3.24
N GLY A 64 8.33 -5.50 3.20
CA GLY A 64 7.86 -6.20 4.40
C GLY A 64 6.68 -5.55 5.13
N TYR A 65 6.01 -4.58 4.52
CA TYR A 65 4.81 -3.94 5.09
C TYR A 65 3.54 -4.79 4.91
N VAL A 66 3.51 -5.63 3.89
CA VAL A 66 2.45 -6.63 3.69
C VAL A 66 3.05 -8.01 3.44
N THR A 67 2.27 -9.05 3.69
CA THR A 67 2.60 -10.44 3.36
C THR A 67 1.50 -11.07 2.52
N GLY A 68 1.80 -12.18 1.85
CA GLY A 68 0.88 -12.89 0.97
C GLY A 68 1.64 -13.64 -0.14
N VAL A 69 0.89 -14.16 -1.12
CA VAL A 69 1.45 -14.85 -2.28
C VAL A 69 1.50 -13.89 -3.46
N PRO A 70 2.68 -13.57 -4.01
CA PRO A 70 2.78 -12.75 -5.21
C PRO A 70 2.27 -13.51 -6.44
N VAL A 71 1.52 -12.82 -7.29
CA VAL A 71 1.02 -13.32 -8.56
C VAL A 71 1.44 -12.35 -9.67
N MET A 72 2.13 -12.89 -10.67
CA MET A 72 2.67 -12.12 -11.79
C MET A 72 1.54 -11.35 -12.51
N GLY A 73 1.71 -10.04 -12.69
CA GLY A 73 0.72 -9.17 -13.34
C GLY A 73 -0.54 -8.85 -12.50
N ILE A 74 -0.61 -9.31 -11.25
CA ILE A 74 -1.74 -9.03 -10.34
C ILE A 74 -1.26 -8.39 -9.02
N GLY A 75 0.00 -8.60 -8.64
CA GLY A 75 0.54 -8.12 -7.37
C GLY A 75 0.32 -9.13 -6.25
N ILE A 76 -0.02 -8.66 -5.05
CA ILE A 76 -0.44 -9.52 -3.94
C ILE A 76 -1.97 -9.49 -3.87
N PRO A 77 -2.71 -10.47 -4.42
CA PRO A 77 -4.16 -10.33 -4.61
C PRO A 77 -4.93 -10.20 -3.29
N ARG A 78 -4.44 -10.86 -2.23
CA ARG A 78 -5.03 -10.83 -0.88
C ARG A 78 -3.97 -10.51 0.18
N PRO A 79 -3.45 -9.28 0.21
CA PRO A 79 -2.36 -8.93 1.09
C PRO A 79 -2.84 -8.87 2.54
N MET A 80 -1.97 -9.29 3.45
CA MET A 80 -2.16 -9.15 4.89
C MET A 80 -1.20 -8.10 5.42
N LEU A 81 -1.72 -7.17 6.23
CA LEU A 81 -0.92 -6.12 6.85
C LEU A 81 0.03 -6.74 7.91
N THR A 82 1.34 -6.51 7.80
CA THR A 82 2.30 -6.93 8.84
C THR A 82 2.26 -5.98 10.04
N VAL A 83 2.96 -6.33 11.12
CA VAL A 83 3.14 -5.41 12.27
C VAL A 83 3.84 -4.11 11.83
N ALA A 84 4.86 -4.21 10.97
CA ALA A 84 5.57 -3.06 10.44
C ALA A 84 4.64 -2.18 9.57
N GLY A 85 3.91 -2.80 8.64
CA GLY A 85 2.95 -2.07 7.79
C GLY A 85 1.85 -1.39 8.59
N ARG A 86 1.35 -2.05 9.64
CA ARG A 86 0.38 -1.45 10.58
C ARG A 86 0.93 -0.22 11.25
N ARG A 87 2.14 -0.28 11.81
CA ARG A 87 2.77 0.86 12.47
C ARG A 87 2.89 2.04 11.52
N VAL A 88 3.40 1.82 10.31
CA VAL A 88 3.54 2.87 9.29
C VAL A 88 2.18 3.47 8.93
N ALA A 89 1.18 2.63 8.64
CA ALA A 89 -0.16 3.09 8.28
C ALA A 89 -0.82 3.91 9.41
N THR A 90 -0.63 3.53 10.67
CA THR A 90 -1.19 4.24 11.83
C THR A 90 -0.49 5.59 12.09
N THR A 91 0.77 5.77 11.70
CA THR A 91 1.46 7.07 11.90
C THR A 91 0.84 8.22 11.11
N GLY A 92 0.05 7.92 10.06
CA GLY A 92 -0.51 8.93 9.15
C GLY A 92 0.54 9.67 8.32
N ARG A 93 1.83 9.35 8.47
CA ARG A 93 2.92 9.98 7.71
C ARG A 93 3.02 9.36 6.32
N PRO A 94 3.30 10.16 5.28
CA PRO A 94 3.54 9.61 3.93
C PRO A 94 4.71 8.63 3.94
N LEU A 95 4.53 7.46 3.31
CA LEU A 95 5.53 6.40 3.18
C LEU A 95 6.88 6.92 2.71
N ARG A 96 6.87 7.82 1.70
CA ARG A 96 8.09 8.41 1.15
C ARG A 96 8.95 9.09 2.20
N ARG A 97 8.33 9.71 3.21
CA ARG A 97 9.04 10.36 4.32
C ARG A 97 9.61 9.32 5.28
N VAL A 98 8.87 8.24 5.55
CA VAL A 98 9.30 7.15 6.43
C VAL A 98 10.51 6.41 5.84
N VAL A 99 10.47 6.08 4.56
CA VAL A 99 11.58 5.42 3.85
C VAL A 99 12.82 6.30 3.86
N ARG A 100 12.69 7.59 3.51
CA ARG A 100 13.82 8.54 3.56
C ARG A 100 14.42 8.69 4.95
N SER A 101 13.65 8.53 6.02
CA SER A 101 14.21 8.54 7.37
C SER A 101 14.95 7.25 7.72
N HIS A 102 14.63 6.12 7.07
CA HIS A 102 15.39 4.88 7.22
C HIS A 102 16.78 4.97 6.56
N ASP A 103 16.87 5.60 5.38
CA ASP A 103 18.13 5.76 4.64
C ASP A 103 19.15 6.71 5.32
N VAL A 104 18.74 7.55 6.27
CA VAL A 104 19.61 8.54 6.94
C VAL A 104 20.25 7.98 8.21
N VAL A 105 19.89 6.76 8.61
CA VAL A 105 20.39 6.10 9.84
C VAL A 105 21.17 4.82 9.50
N SER A 106 21.74 4.72 8.29
CA SER A 106 22.63 3.63 7.88
C SER A 106 23.99 4.17 7.45
#